data_AF-A0A371AV72-F1
#
_entry.id   AF-A0A371AV72-F1
#
_cell.length_a   1.000
_cell.length_b   1.000
_cell.length_c   1.000
_cell.angle_alpha   90.00
_cell.angle_beta   90.00
_cell.angle_gamma   90.00
#
_symmetry.space_group_name_H-M   'P 1'
#
loop_
_entity.id
_entity.type
_entity.pdbx_description
1 polymer ?
#
loop_
_entity_poly.entity_id
_entity_poly.type
_entity_poly.pdbx_seq_one_letter_code
_entity_poly.pdbx_strand_id
1 'polypeptide(L)'
;MKYIIKNFIAAAIILFALPYLLTILFETTSKSTAKTIQVSVTQGKKLKSNIDVETYLIGILAQEIPNTYEKEAIKAQAVIARTNILYYIENDIELPKYKTPDDLNKLWGVDSFWENYHKLEEAIWETKGNVIYNDNKLINASFHAVSAGKTRTCEDLFSNKKFPYLKQASCDKDLLSKNYLKIVTYSKEEFIKFCKEAYPDISLKKDKLMKQIDLTDRDSADYVKTIKLGDKKINGEAFREKFNLNSSCFTIEECEDSIRIVTKGLGHGAGVSQFTANSLAKKGRNYVQILKYFYNNIRISPYSSKNE
;
A
#
# COMPACT_ATOMS: atom_id res chain seq x y z
N MET A 1 -50.70 -37.52 40.35
CA MET A 1 -50.22 -37.72 38.96
C MET A 1 -50.17 -36.43 38.14
N LYS A 2 -51.26 -35.66 38.03
CA LYS A 2 -51.29 -34.36 37.29
C LYS A 2 -50.23 -33.34 37.75
N TYR A 3 -49.93 -33.29 39.05
CA TYR A 3 -48.96 -32.35 39.62
C TYR A 3 -47.51 -32.68 39.23
N ILE A 4 -47.17 -33.98 39.16
CA ILE A 4 -45.84 -34.46 38.76
C ILE A 4 -45.61 -34.18 37.27
N ILE A 5 -46.63 -34.40 36.44
CA ILE A 5 -46.58 -34.11 35.00
C ILE A 5 -46.39 -32.61 34.74
N LYS A 6 -47.08 -31.74 35.50
CA LYS A 6 -46.94 -30.28 35.38
C LYS A 6 -45.51 -29.82 35.73
N ASN A 7 -44.92 -30.37 36.79
CA ASN A 7 -43.55 -30.03 37.18
C ASN A 7 -42.51 -30.56 36.18
N PHE A 8 -42.75 -31.72 35.58
CA PHE A 8 -41.88 -32.28 34.55
C PHE A 8 -41.91 -31.45 33.26
N ILE A 9 -43.09 -31.00 32.83
CA ILE A 9 -43.24 -30.13 31.67
C ILE A 9 -42.57 -28.76 31.92
N ALA A 10 -42.76 -28.18 33.11
CA ALA A 10 -42.11 -26.91 33.47
C ALA A 10 -40.57 -27.03 33.48
N ALA A 11 -40.02 -28.13 34.02
CA ALA A 11 -38.58 -28.40 34.01
C ALA A 11 -38.04 -28.58 32.59
N ALA A 12 -38.76 -29.28 31.71
CA ALA A 12 -38.38 -29.44 30.31
C ALA A 12 -38.38 -28.10 29.55
N ILE A 13 -39.40 -27.25 29.76
CA ILE A 13 -39.46 -25.92 29.14
C ILE A 13 -38.26 -25.08 29.57
N ILE A 14 -37.90 -25.08 30.85
CA ILE A 14 -36.73 -24.36 31.35
C ILE A 14 -35.45 -24.94 30.73
N LEU A 15 -35.30 -26.26 30.65
CA LEU A 15 -34.12 -26.91 30.08
C LEU A 15 -33.89 -26.54 28.59
N PHE A 16 -34.96 -26.36 27.81
CA PHE A 16 -34.87 -25.98 26.40
C PHE A 16 -34.85 -24.46 26.18
N ALA A 17 -35.49 -23.67 27.05
CA ALA A 17 -35.51 -22.22 26.94
C ALA A 17 -34.25 -21.56 27.51
N LEU A 18 -33.62 -22.13 28.55
CA LEU A 18 -32.44 -21.55 29.19
C LEU A 18 -31.24 -21.44 28.24
N PRO A 19 -30.90 -22.44 27.40
CA PRO A 19 -29.84 -22.31 26.40
C PRO A 19 -30.15 -21.23 25.36
N TYR A 20 -31.41 -21.13 24.91
CA TYR A 20 -31.84 -20.11 23.96
C TYR A 20 -31.80 -18.70 24.55
N LEU A 21 -32.26 -18.54 25.81
CA LEU A 21 -32.16 -17.30 26.57
C LEU A 21 -30.70 -16.92 26.83
N LEU A 22 -29.83 -17.89 27.12
CA LEU A 22 -28.38 -17.67 27.25
C LEU A 22 -27.77 -17.24 25.91
N THR A 23 -28.17 -17.81 24.78
CA THR A 23 -27.74 -17.36 23.45
C THR A 23 -28.15 -15.90 23.21
N ILE A 24 -29.40 -15.53 23.49
CA ILE A 24 -29.88 -14.13 23.37
C ILE A 24 -29.14 -13.19 24.33
N LEU A 25 -28.87 -13.63 25.56
CA LEU A 25 -28.11 -12.87 26.55
C LEU A 25 -26.65 -12.67 26.09
N PHE A 26 -25.99 -13.69 25.55
CA PHE A 26 -24.66 -13.57 24.96
C PHE A 26 -24.65 -12.67 23.72
N GLU A 27 -25.66 -12.76 22.86
CA GLU A 27 -25.85 -11.91 21.68
C GLU A 27 -26.07 -10.44 22.04
N THR A 28 -26.74 -10.17 23.17
CA THR A 28 -26.97 -8.81 23.69
C THR A 28 -25.78 -8.25 24.46
N THR A 29 -24.99 -9.08 25.17
CA THR A 29 -23.74 -8.63 25.81
C THR A 29 -22.57 -8.46 24.84
N SER A 30 -22.61 -9.13 23.67
CA SER A 30 -21.60 -9.04 22.61
C SER A 30 -21.77 -7.80 21.71
N LYS A 31 -22.87 -7.07 21.82
CA LYS A 31 -23.01 -5.72 21.23
C LYS A 31 -22.19 -4.69 22.02
N SER A 32 -20.88 -4.93 22.15
CA SER A 32 -19.93 -3.83 21.97
C SER A 32 -20.19 -3.30 20.56
N THR A 33 -20.92 -2.20 20.46
CA THR A 33 -21.08 -1.42 19.24
C THR A 33 -19.70 -0.89 18.84
N ALA A 34 -18.88 -1.75 18.25
CA ALA A 34 -17.71 -1.34 17.49
C ALA A 34 -18.26 -0.42 16.39
N LYS A 35 -18.12 0.89 16.62
CA LYS A 35 -18.54 1.97 15.72
C LYS A 35 -17.97 1.63 14.35
N THR A 36 -18.81 1.20 13.41
CA THR A 36 -18.38 0.89 12.05
C THR A 36 -18.08 2.20 11.36
N ILE A 37 -16.82 2.38 10.94
CA ILE A 37 -16.45 3.58 10.20
C ILE A 37 -16.99 3.42 8.78
N GLN A 38 -17.93 4.28 8.41
CA GLN A 38 -18.54 4.28 7.10
C GLN A 38 -17.76 5.19 6.16
N VAL A 39 -17.50 4.71 4.96
CA VAL A 39 -16.84 5.43 3.88
C VAL A 39 -17.88 5.74 2.81
N SER A 40 -18.07 7.02 2.49
CA SER A 40 -18.93 7.42 1.37
C SER A 40 -18.18 7.27 0.05
N VAL A 41 -18.61 6.33 -0.79
CA VAL A 41 -18.03 6.12 -2.13
C VAL A 41 -18.98 6.63 -3.20
N THR A 42 -18.42 7.11 -4.32
CA THR A 42 -19.20 7.46 -5.51
C THR A 42 -18.89 6.44 -6.62
N GLN A 43 -19.90 5.67 -7.03
CA GLN A 43 -19.79 4.79 -8.21
C GLN A 43 -20.50 5.41 -9.41
N GLY A 44 -19.77 5.58 -10.52
CA GLY A 44 -20.32 6.16 -11.75
C GLY A 44 -20.76 7.62 -11.57
N LYS A 45 -21.81 8.04 -12.28
CA LYS A 45 -22.22 9.45 -12.29
C LYS A 45 -23.04 9.93 -11.08
N LYS A 46 -23.69 9.08 -10.26
CA LYS A 46 -24.57 9.58 -9.16
C LYS A 46 -24.87 8.66 -7.95
N LEU A 47 -24.39 7.41 -7.84
CA LEU A 47 -24.69 6.62 -6.62
C LEU A 47 -23.65 6.89 -5.53
N LYS A 48 -24.05 7.62 -4.48
CA LYS A 48 -23.33 7.67 -3.21
C LYS A 48 -23.83 6.53 -2.32
N SER A 49 -22.95 5.60 -1.96
CA SER A 49 -23.24 4.56 -0.96
C SER A 49 -22.26 4.69 0.21
N ASN A 50 -22.74 4.35 1.41
CA ASN A 50 -21.90 4.20 2.58
C ASN A 50 -21.49 2.73 2.68
N ILE A 51 -20.19 2.48 2.72
CA ILE A 51 -19.59 1.14 2.83
C ILE A 51 -18.77 1.10 4.11
N ASP A 52 -18.85 0.00 4.84
CA ASP A 52 -17.96 -0.21 5.99
C ASP A 52 -16.50 -0.21 5.54
N VAL A 53 -15.64 0.52 6.27
CA VAL A 53 -14.22 0.67 5.92
C VAL A 53 -13.51 -0.67 5.75
N GLU A 54 -13.89 -1.70 6.52
CA GLU A 54 -13.28 -3.03 6.44
C GLU A 54 -13.68 -3.74 5.14
N THR A 55 -14.91 -3.52 4.65
CA THR A 55 -15.34 -4.03 3.33
C THR A 55 -14.63 -3.29 2.20
N TYR A 56 -14.49 -1.97 2.32
CA TYR A 56 -13.77 -1.16 1.33
C TYR A 56 -12.30 -1.58 1.23
N LEU A 57 -11.67 -1.94 2.36
CA LEU A 57 -10.29 -2.39 2.43
C LEU A 57 -10.00 -3.64 1.61
N ILE A 58 -10.93 -4.60 1.52
CA ILE A 58 -10.71 -5.82 0.73
C ILE A 58 -10.42 -5.47 -0.74
N GLY A 59 -11.23 -4.57 -1.30
CA GLY A 59 -11.07 -4.10 -2.68
C GLY A 59 -9.82 -3.25 -2.91
N ILE A 60 -9.27 -2.64 -1.84
CA ILE A 60 -7.99 -1.92 -1.89
C ILE A 60 -6.82 -2.90 -1.83
N LEU A 61 -6.80 -3.80 -0.84
CA LEU A 61 -5.71 -4.75 -0.63
C LEU A 61 -5.48 -5.64 -1.84
N ALA A 62 -6.57 -6.09 -2.48
CA ALA A 62 -6.51 -6.91 -3.69
C ALA A 62 -5.76 -6.24 -4.85
N GLN A 63 -5.63 -4.91 -4.85
CA GLN A 63 -4.91 -4.13 -5.85
C GLN A 63 -3.50 -3.76 -5.42
N GLU A 64 -3.26 -3.65 -4.11
CA GLU A 64 -2.04 -3.11 -3.56
C GLU A 64 -1.00 -4.18 -3.24
N ILE A 65 -1.40 -5.37 -2.78
CA ILE A 65 -0.47 -6.42 -2.34
C ILE A 65 -0.78 -7.77 -2.99
N PRO A 66 0.23 -8.53 -3.48
CA PRO A 66 -0.01 -9.84 -4.04
C PRO A 66 -0.58 -10.80 -2.99
N ASN A 67 -1.66 -11.49 -3.31
CA ASN A 67 -2.29 -12.42 -2.37
C ASN A 67 -1.41 -13.65 -2.04
N THR A 68 -0.34 -13.87 -2.80
CA THR A 68 0.69 -14.90 -2.53
C THR A 68 1.63 -14.53 -1.39
N TYR A 69 1.56 -13.31 -0.85
CA TYR A 69 2.42 -12.86 0.25
C TYR A 69 1.97 -13.48 1.59
N GLU A 70 2.89 -13.49 2.54
CA GLU A 70 2.64 -13.99 3.89
C GLU A 70 1.57 -13.15 4.60
N LYS A 71 0.78 -13.81 5.45
CA LYS A 71 -0.32 -13.18 6.19
C LYS A 71 0.12 -11.96 6.99
N GLU A 72 1.28 -11.99 7.65
CA GLU A 72 1.80 -10.84 8.43
C GLU A 72 2.18 -9.64 7.54
N ALA A 73 2.59 -9.86 6.29
CA ALA A 73 2.82 -8.78 5.33
C ALA A 73 1.48 -8.19 4.83
N ILE A 74 0.48 -9.03 4.59
CA ILE A 74 -0.88 -8.60 4.24
C ILE A 74 -1.53 -7.81 5.38
N LYS A 75 -1.35 -8.23 6.64
CA LYS A 75 -1.76 -7.47 7.83
C LYS A 75 -1.09 -6.10 7.90
N ALA A 76 0.21 -6.02 7.62
CA ALA A 76 0.91 -4.73 7.57
C ALA A 76 0.29 -3.82 6.50
N GLN A 77 0.00 -4.36 5.31
CA GLN A 77 -0.71 -3.61 4.26
C GLN A 77 -2.13 -3.22 4.68
N ALA A 78 -2.87 -4.08 5.39
CA ALA A 78 -4.21 -3.77 5.90
C ALA A 78 -4.19 -2.53 6.80
N VAL A 79 -3.24 -2.48 7.74
CA VAL A 79 -3.07 -1.34 8.65
C VAL A 79 -2.64 -0.08 7.90
N ILE A 80 -1.75 -0.19 6.90
CA ILE A 80 -1.32 0.92 6.04
C ILE A 80 -2.52 1.49 5.26
N ALA A 81 -3.26 0.63 4.56
CA ALA A 81 -4.41 1.02 3.76
C ALA A 81 -5.49 1.68 4.64
N ARG A 82 -5.79 1.11 5.82
CA ARG A 82 -6.75 1.69 6.77
C ARG A 82 -6.32 3.06 7.24
N THR A 83 -5.04 3.20 7.59
CA THR A 83 -4.47 4.48 8.00
C THR A 83 -4.59 5.52 6.89
N ASN A 84 -4.27 5.16 5.65
CA ASN A 84 -4.33 6.08 4.51
C ASN A 84 -5.75 6.50 4.17
N ILE A 85 -6.72 5.58 4.18
CA ILE A 85 -8.14 5.91 3.96
C ILE A 85 -8.62 6.93 5.00
N LEU A 86 -8.34 6.69 6.28
CA LEU A 86 -8.75 7.60 7.35
C LEU A 86 -7.99 8.93 7.30
N TYR A 87 -6.69 8.90 6.95
CA TYR A 87 -5.92 10.11 6.70
C TYR A 87 -6.51 10.93 5.54
N TYR A 88 -6.94 10.29 4.46
CA TYR A 88 -7.57 10.98 3.34
C TYR A 88 -8.91 11.60 3.72
N ILE A 89 -9.73 10.88 4.49
CA ILE A 89 -11.00 11.42 5.02
C ILE A 89 -10.75 12.65 5.92
N GLU A 90 -9.79 12.57 6.86
CA GLU A 90 -9.47 13.67 7.78
C GLU A 90 -8.92 14.92 7.08
N ASN A 91 -8.38 14.76 5.86
CA ASN A 91 -7.74 15.85 5.10
C ASN A 91 -8.51 16.21 3.82
N ASP A 92 -9.75 15.73 3.66
CA ASP A 92 -10.60 15.97 2.48
C ASP A 92 -9.91 15.63 1.14
N ILE A 93 -9.22 14.48 1.12
CA ILE A 93 -8.54 13.93 -0.05
C ILE A 93 -9.42 12.87 -0.69
N GLU A 94 -9.52 12.88 -2.03
CA GLU A 94 -10.28 11.86 -2.77
C GLU A 94 -9.75 10.46 -2.51
N LEU A 95 -10.66 9.54 -2.17
CA LEU A 95 -10.34 8.15 -1.90
C LEU A 95 -10.02 7.38 -3.18
N PRO A 96 -9.11 6.39 -3.12
CA PRO A 96 -8.80 5.56 -4.28
C PRO A 96 -10.03 4.78 -4.78
N LYS A 97 -10.00 4.36 -6.05
CA LYS A 97 -11.00 3.44 -6.56
C LYS A 97 -10.76 2.04 -5.98
N TYR A 98 -11.76 1.48 -5.33
CA TYR A 98 -11.71 0.10 -4.83
C TYR A 98 -12.28 -0.88 -5.86
N LYS A 99 -11.82 -2.14 -5.82
CA LYS A 99 -12.42 -3.23 -6.61
C LYS A 99 -13.67 -3.77 -5.92
N THR A 100 -14.75 -3.85 -6.67
CA THR A 100 -16.00 -4.50 -6.23
C THR A 100 -15.83 -6.03 -6.19
N PRO A 101 -16.73 -6.77 -5.51
CA PRO A 101 -16.73 -8.23 -5.58
C PRO A 101 -16.72 -8.79 -7.01
N ASP A 102 -17.44 -8.15 -7.95
CA ASP A 102 -17.42 -8.53 -9.36
C ASP A 102 -16.06 -8.30 -10.02
N ASP A 103 -15.38 -7.20 -9.69
CA ASP A 103 -14.01 -6.94 -10.17
C ASP A 103 -13.01 -7.95 -9.62
N LEU A 104 -13.20 -8.36 -8.37
CA LEU A 104 -12.37 -9.37 -7.70
C LEU A 104 -12.61 -10.76 -8.29
N ASN A 105 -13.86 -11.11 -8.60
CA ASN A 105 -14.18 -12.35 -9.29
C ASN A 105 -13.56 -12.41 -10.70
N LYS A 106 -13.54 -11.28 -11.43
CA LYS A 106 -12.82 -11.18 -12.71
C LYS A 106 -11.30 -11.27 -12.55
N LEU A 107 -10.76 -10.74 -11.45
CA LEU A 107 -9.32 -10.71 -11.19
C LEU A 107 -8.77 -12.10 -10.82
N TRP A 108 -9.48 -12.83 -9.97
CA TRP A 108 -9.01 -14.11 -9.41
C TRP A 108 -9.60 -15.33 -10.10
N GLY A 109 -10.69 -15.17 -10.84
CA GLY A 109 -11.47 -16.30 -11.34
C GLY A 109 -12.32 -16.94 -10.24
N VAL A 110 -13.36 -17.66 -10.65
CA VAL A 110 -14.36 -18.25 -9.75
C VAL A 110 -13.73 -19.25 -8.78
N ASP A 111 -12.73 -20.01 -9.24
CA ASP A 111 -12.10 -21.08 -8.47
C ASP A 111 -11.25 -20.57 -7.30
N SER A 112 -10.52 -19.47 -7.50
CA SER A 112 -9.64 -18.89 -6.47
C SER A 112 -10.28 -17.71 -5.73
N PHE A 113 -11.50 -17.30 -6.10
CA PHE A 113 -12.14 -16.11 -5.55
C PHE A 113 -12.27 -16.19 -4.02
N TRP A 114 -12.91 -17.24 -3.51
CA TRP A 114 -13.21 -17.36 -2.08
C TRP A 114 -11.96 -17.55 -1.24
N GLU A 115 -10.99 -18.35 -1.70
CA GLU A 115 -9.71 -18.52 -1.01
C GLU A 115 -8.98 -17.18 -0.89
N ASN A 116 -8.88 -16.44 -2.00
CA ASN A 116 -8.21 -15.15 -2.00
C ASN A 116 -8.94 -14.11 -1.15
N TYR A 117 -10.26 -14.08 -1.26
CA TYR A 117 -11.12 -13.18 -0.49
C TYR A 117 -10.97 -13.41 1.01
N HIS A 118 -11.10 -14.66 1.47
CA HIS A 118 -11.01 -15.00 2.89
C HIS A 118 -9.62 -14.72 3.47
N LYS A 119 -8.55 -14.91 2.69
CA LYS A 119 -7.20 -14.56 3.14
C LYS A 119 -7.05 -13.07 3.44
N LEU A 120 -7.60 -12.21 2.59
CA LEU A 120 -7.59 -10.76 2.81
C LEU A 120 -8.52 -10.37 3.97
N GLU A 121 -9.73 -10.93 4.00
CA GLU A 121 -10.73 -10.72 5.05
C GLU A 121 -10.18 -11.06 6.44
N GLU A 122 -9.50 -12.20 6.57
CA GLU A 122 -8.90 -12.63 7.83
C GLU A 122 -7.77 -11.68 8.29
N ALA A 123 -6.91 -11.22 7.39
CA ALA A 123 -5.87 -10.25 7.71
C ALA A 123 -6.45 -8.88 8.13
N ILE A 124 -7.53 -8.46 7.50
CA ILE A 124 -8.27 -7.24 7.85
C ILE A 124 -8.90 -7.39 9.23
N TRP A 125 -9.58 -8.51 9.49
CA TRP A 125 -10.21 -8.81 10.77
C TRP A 125 -9.20 -8.85 11.93
N GLU A 126 -8.07 -9.54 11.75
CA GLU A 126 -7.02 -9.64 12.78
C GLU A 126 -6.29 -8.32 13.05
N THR A 127 -6.49 -7.32 12.19
CA THR A 127 -5.97 -5.95 12.36
C THR A 127 -7.06 -4.91 12.51
N LYS A 128 -8.30 -5.35 12.78
CA LYS A 128 -9.49 -4.49 12.77
C LYS A 128 -9.29 -3.24 13.62
N GLY A 129 -9.61 -2.09 13.03
CA GLY A 129 -9.48 -0.79 13.66
C GLY A 129 -8.05 -0.28 13.89
N ASN A 130 -7.00 -1.11 13.79
CA ASN A 130 -5.63 -0.65 14.01
C ASN A 130 -5.16 0.26 12.87
N VAL A 131 -4.59 1.39 13.27
CA VAL A 131 -4.02 2.43 12.40
C VAL A 131 -2.65 2.88 12.92
N ILE A 132 -1.93 3.67 12.13
CA ILE A 132 -0.59 4.16 12.46
C ILE A 132 -0.66 5.65 12.80
N TYR A 133 -0.15 5.99 13.99
CA TYR A 133 0.01 7.35 14.46
C TYR A 133 1.49 7.73 14.55
N ASN A 134 1.81 8.99 14.26
CA ASN A 134 3.04 9.65 14.65
C ASN A 134 2.65 10.99 15.29
N ASP A 135 3.17 11.28 16.48
CA ASP A 135 2.80 12.46 17.28
C ASP A 135 1.27 12.66 17.43
N ASN A 136 0.56 11.56 17.71
CA ASN A 136 -0.91 11.50 17.87
C ASN A 136 -1.73 11.98 16.64
N LYS A 137 -1.11 12.04 15.46
CA LYS A 137 -1.79 12.28 14.18
C LYS A 137 -1.68 11.04 13.30
N LEU A 138 -2.73 10.75 12.55
CA LEU A 138 -2.66 9.72 11.51
C LEU A 138 -1.53 10.10 10.53
N ILE A 139 -0.76 9.10 10.13
CA ILE A 139 0.27 9.30 9.12
C ILE A 139 -0.29 9.06 7.72
N ASN A 140 0.33 9.66 6.70
CA ASN A 140 0.27 9.12 5.36
C ASN A 140 1.32 7.99 5.26
N ALA A 141 0.88 6.75 5.40
CA ALA A 141 1.72 5.56 5.41
C ALA A 141 2.10 5.17 3.98
N SER A 142 3.17 5.79 3.45
CA SER A 142 3.69 5.47 2.12
C SER A 142 4.27 4.05 2.04
N PHE A 143 4.09 3.37 0.92
CA PHE A 143 4.61 2.02 0.68
C PHE A 143 4.89 1.83 -0.81
N HIS A 144 5.66 0.81 -1.17
CA HIS A 144 6.00 0.50 -2.55
C HIS A 144 6.31 -0.99 -2.72
N ALA A 145 6.29 -1.48 -3.97
CA ALA A 145 6.43 -2.91 -4.24
C ALA A 145 7.84 -3.43 -3.95
N VAL A 146 8.87 -2.77 -4.50
CA VAL A 146 10.28 -3.19 -4.41
C VAL A 146 11.17 -1.94 -4.33
N SER A 147 12.07 -1.87 -3.35
CA SER A 147 13.05 -0.78 -3.24
C SER A 147 14.28 -1.05 -4.12
N ALA A 148 15.15 -0.04 -4.26
CA ALA A 148 16.48 -0.19 -4.84
C ALA A 148 17.54 -0.72 -3.84
N GLY A 149 17.11 -1.52 -2.85
CA GLY A 149 17.96 -2.09 -1.79
C GLY A 149 17.87 -1.37 -0.44
N LYS A 150 17.35 -0.14 -0.42
CA LYS A 150 17.02 0.60 0.80
C LYS A 150 15.91 1.61 0.54
N THR A 151 15.20 2.01 1.59
CA THR A 151 14.13 3.01 1.52
C THR A 151 14.67 4.43 1.65
N ARG A 152 13.92 5.39 1.11
CA ARG A 152 14.21 6.82 1.13
C ARG A 152 13.76 7.45 2.44
N THR A 153 14.53 8.42 2.93
CA THR A 153 14.18 9.21 4.13
C THR A 153 13.18 10.31 3.81
N CYS A 154 12.60 10.95 4.85
CA CYS A 154 11.82 12.15 4.65
C CYS A 154 12.63 13.27 3.99
N GLU A 155 13.87 13.48 4.39
CA GLU A 155 14.77 14.50 3.85
C GLU A 155 15.09 14.28 2.37
N ASP A 156 15.19 13.01 1.93
CA ASP A 156 15.40 12.66 0.53
C ASP A 156 14.21 13.04 -0.36
N LEU A 157 12.99 13.03 0.19
CA LEU A 157 11.74 13.20 -0.53
C LEU A 157 11.13 14.59 -0.38
N PHE A 158 11.30 15.22 0.78
CA PHE A 158 10.60 16.44 1.19
C PHE A 158 11.54 17.38 1.94
N SER A 159 11.89 18.50 1.32
CA SER A 159 12.79 19.50 1.91
C SER A 159 12.28 20.12 3.22
N ASN A 160 10.97 20.07 3.47
CA ASN A 160 10.33 20.62 4.68
C ASN A 160 10.14 19.59 5.81
N LYS A 161 10.71 18.37 5.71
CA LYS A 161 10.61 17.31 6.72
C LYS A 161 9.17 16.98 7.14
N LYS A 162 8.23 17.08 6.20
CA LYS A 162 6.77 16.94 6.45
C LYS A 162 6.37 15.58 7.07
N PHE A 163 7.17 14.53 6.87
CA PHE A 163 6.84 13.15 7.25
C PHE A 163 7.99 12.49 8.03
N PRO A 164 8.27 12.95 9.27
CA PRO A 164 9.47 12.56 10.04
C PRO A 164 9.52 11.07 10.41
N TYR A 165 8.41 10.35 10.28
CA TYR A 165 8.34 8.90 10.43
C TYR A 165 8.95 8.12 9.25
N LEU A 166 9.18 8.75 8.10
CA LEU A 166 9.85 8.12 6.96
C LEU A 166 11.36 8.08 7.20
N LYS A 167 11.88 6.87 7.46
CA LYS A 167 13.31 6.62 7.64
C LYS A 167 13.86 5.70 6.57
N GLN A 168 15.17 5.65 6.48
CA GLN A 168 15.88 4.65 5.71
C GLN A 168 15.86 3.30 6.44
N ALA A 169 15.47 2.26 5.72
CA ALA A 169 15.50 0.87 6.14
C ALA A 169 16.24 0.05 5.08
N SER A 170 17.05 -0.92 5.51
CA SER A 170 17.70 -1.87 4.59
C SER A 170 16.65 -2.82 4.01
N CYS A 171 16.77 -3.08 2.72
CA CYS A 171 15.88 -3.94 1.95
C CYS A 171 16.69 -4.87 1.06
N ASP A 172 17.78 -5.45 1.58
CA ASP A 172 18.71 -6.27 0.79
C ASP A 172 18.03 -7.47 0.10
N LYS A 173 16.88 -7.91 0.61
CA LYS A 173 16.10 -8.99 0.01
C LYS A 173 15.37 -8.57 -1.25
N ASP A 174 15.17 -7.29 -1.49
CA ASP A 174 14.53 -6.78 -2.71
C ASP A 174 15.33 -7.11 -3.96
N LEU A 175 16.65 -7.31 -3.85
CA LEU A 175 17.52 -7.79 -4.94
C LEU A 175 17.08 -9.15 -5.50
N LEU A 176 16.36 -9.95 -4.71
CA LEU A 176 15.84 -11.26 -5.12
C LEU A 176 14.47 -11.17 -5.83
N SER A 177 13.88 -9.98 -5.90
CA SER A 177 12.61 -9.79 -6.59
C SER A 177 12.80 -9.89 -8.11
N LYS A 178 11.91 -10.61 -8.79
CA LYS A 178 11.87 -10.63 -10.27
C LYS A 178 11.63 -9.24 -10.87
N ASN A 179 11.05 -8.32 -10.09
CA ASN A 179 10.79 -6.95 -10.50
C ASN A 179 11.90 -5.98 -10.04
N TYR A 180 13.03 -6.49 -9.53
CA TYR A 180 14.11 -5.64 -9.04
C TYR A 180 14.79 -4.84 -10.14
N LEU A 181 15.02 -5.45 -11.32
CA LEU A 181 15.60 -4.75 -12.47
C LEU A 181 14.60 -4.70 -13.61
N LYS A 182 14.48 -3.53 -14.24
CA LYS A 182 13.84 -3.38 -15.55
C LYS A 182 14.76 -2.60 -16.47
N ILE A 183 14.95 -3.14 -17.65
CA ILE A 183 15.78 -2.56 -18.71
C ILE A 183 14.83 -2.13 -19.82
N VAL A 184 14.97 -0.87 -20.27
CA VAL A 184 14.31 -0.37 -21.47
C VAL A 184 15.39 0.14 -22.41
N THR A 185 15.28 -0.23 -23.69
CA THR A 185 16.26 0.13 -24.71
C THR A 185 15.57 0.91 -25.82
N TYR A 186 16.22 1.98 -26.27
CA TYR A 186 15.81 2.81 -27.39
C TYR A 186 16.96 2.93 -28.38
N SER A 187 16.69 3.10 -29.68
CA SER A 187 17.69 3.71 -30.56
C SER A 187 18.01 5.14 -30.09
N LYS A 188 19.17 5.68 -30.50
CA LYS A 188 19.54 7.07 -30.15
C LYS A 188 18.51 8.07 -30.69
N GLU A 189 17.98 7.85 -31.88
CA GLU A 189 16.94 8.64 -32.50
C GLU A 189 15.64 8.62 -31.70
N GLU A 190 15.17 7.44 -31.32
CA GLU A 190 13.95 7.28 -30.52
C GLU A 190 14.09 7.95 -29.16
N PHE A 191 15.24 7.77 -28.49
CA PHE A 191 15.48 8.41 -27.21
C PHE A 191 15.42 9.94 -27.32
N ILE A 192 16.09 10.54 -28.32
CA ILE A 192 16.07 11.99 -28.55
C ILE A 192 14.66 12.48 -28.89
N LYS A 193 13.95 11.74 -29.75
CA LYS A 193 12.56 12.05 -30.13
C LYS A 193 11.67 12.06 -28.89
N PHE A 194 11.73 11.01 -28.08
CA PHE A 194 10.94 10.90 -26.86
C PHE A 194 11.28 12.01 -25.86
N CYS A 195 12.55 12.38 -25.70
CA CYS A 195 12.96 13.50 -24.87
C CYS A 195 12.31 14.82 -25.32
N LYS A 196 12.24 15.08 -26.63
CA LYS A 196 11.62 16.28 -27.21
C LYS A 196 10.10 16.29 -27.07
N GLU A 197 9.46 15.13 -27.15
CA GLU A 197 8.01 14.98 -26.94
C GLU A 197 7.64 15.14 -25.46
N ALA A 198 8.44 14.57 -24.55
CA ALA A 198 8.21 14.66 -23.12
C ALA A 198 8.53 16.06 -22.55
N TYR A 199 9.52 16.73 -23.13
CA TYR A 199 10.01 18.04 -22.72
C TYR A 199 10.19 18.96 -23.94
N PRO A 200 9.14 19.71 -24.30
CA PRO A 200 9.22 20.71 -25.36
C PRO A 200 10.38 21.69 -25.16
N ASP A 201 10.95 22.16 -26.26
CA ASP A 201 12.08 23.10 -26.31
C ASP A 201 13.42 22.58 -25.75
N ILE A 202 13.54 21.28 -25.48
CA ILE A 202 14.82 20.70 -25.06
C ILE A 202 15.84 20.70 -26.20
N SER A 203 17.06 21.17 -25.91
CA SER A 203 18.17 21.18 -26.85
C SER A 203 19.06 19.95 -26.62
N LEU A 204 18.93 18.94 -27.48
CA LEU A 204 19.75 17.72 -27.46
C LEU A 204 20.40 17.48 -28.83
N LYS A 205 21.72 17.31 -28.80
CA LYS A 205 22.52 16.93 -29.97
C LYS A 205 22.78 15.43 -29.96
N LYS A 206 22.66 14.79 -31.12
CA LYS A 206 22.96 13.35 -31.30
C LYS A 206 24.44 13.05 -31.07
N ASP A 207 25.34 13.90 -31.56
CA ASP A 207 26.77 13.80 -31.27
C ASP A 207 27.03 14.05 -29.78
N LYS A 208 27.78 13.15 -29.14
CA LYS A 208 28.12 13.20 -27.70
C LYS A 208 26.89 13.33 -26.80
N LEU A 209 25.80 12.62 -27.11
CA LEU A 209 24.56 12.64 -26.35
C LEU A 209 24.79 12.44 -24.84
N MET A 210 25.61 11.46 -24.44
CA MET A 210 25.87 11.18 -23.03
C MET A 210 26.59 12.32 -22.27
N LYS A 211 27.31 13.22 -22.96
CA LYS A 211 27.89 14.41 -22.32
C LYS A 211 26.85 15.47 -21.95
N GLN A 212 25.64 15.34 -22.48
CA GLN A 212 24.50 16.22 -22.21
C GLN A 212 23.56 15.64 -21.15
N ILE A 213 23.89 14.47 -20.57
CA ILE A 213 23.09 13.79 -19.55
C ILE A 213 23.90 13.74 -18.25
N ASP A 214 23.37 14.31 -17.19
CA ASP A 214 23.95 14.21 -15.85
C ASP A 214 22.89 13.76 -14.85
N LEU A 215 23.20 12.65 -14.16
CA LEU A 215 22.38 11.93 -13.20
C LEU A 215 23.07 11.83 -11.83
N THR A 216 24.03 12.73 -11.55
CA THR A 216 24.82 12.70 -10.31
C THR A 216 24.04 13.21 -9.10
N ASP A 217 23.00 14.03 -9.29
CA ASP A 217 22.15 14.50 -8.21
C ASP A 217 21.16 13.41 -7.75
N ARG A 218 21.63 12.61 -6.78
CA ARG A 218 20.90 11.50 -6.19
C ARG A 218 20.65 11.72 -4.70
N ASP A 219 19.70 10.98 -4.18
CA ASP A 219 19.43 10.95 -2.75
C ASP A 219 20.25 9.88 -2.02
N SER A 220 20.06 9.78 -0.70
CA SER A 220 20.82 8.83 0.11
C SER A 220 20.54 7.35 -0.23
N ALA A 221 19.49 7.07 -1.00
CA ALA A 221 19.05 5.74 -1.43
C ALA A 221 19.33 5.46 -2.92
N ASP A 222 20.13 6.29 -3.60
CA ASP A 222 20.52 6.18 -5.03
C ASP A 222 19.42 6.54 -6.05
N TYR A 223 18.27 7.05 -5.58
CA TYR A 223 17.22 7.55 -6.46
C TYR A 223 17.63 8.91 -7.04
N VAL A 224 17.43 9.10 -8.34
CA VAL A 224 17.74 10.36 -9.03
C VAL A 224 16.76 11.43 -8.55
N LYS A 225 17.27 12.52 -7.98
CA LYS A 225 16.46 13.69 -7.62
C LYS A 225 16.28 14.61 -8.82
N THR A 226 17.37 14.85 -9.54
CA THR A 226 17.40 15.71 -10.73
C THR A 226 18.21 15.05 -11.84
N ILE A 227 17.65 15.04 -13.05
CA ILE A 227 18.39 14.79 -14.30
C ILE A 227 18.64 16.11 -15.00
N LYS A 228 19.90 16.41 -15.32
CA LYS A 228 20.23 17.43 -16.31
C LYS A 228 20.25 16.76 -17.67
N LEU A 229 19.39 17.23 -18.57
CA LEU A 229 19.23 16.69 -19.92
C LEU A 229 19.32 17.86 -20.91
N GLY A 230 20.45 17.96 -21.60
CA GLY A 230 20.79 19.13 -22.41
C GLY A 230 20.86 20.39 -21.54
N ASP A 231 19.97 21.34 -21.85
CA ASP A 231 19.80 22.62 -21.17
C ASP A 231 18.75 22.58 -20.04
N LYS A 232 18.02 21.47 -19.87
CA LYS A 232 16.96 21.35 -18.86
C LYS A 232 17.46 20.65 -17.59
N LYS A 233 16.87 21.03 -16.45
CA LYS A 233 16.90 20.27 -15.19
C LYS A 233 15.50 19.74 -14.92
N ILE A 234 15.38 18.43 -14.76
CA ILE A 234 14.10 17.73 -14.65
C ILE A 234 14.10 16.91 -13.36
N ASN A 235 12.99 16.90 -12.62
CA ASN A 235 12.83 16.05 -11.45
C ASN A 235 12.85 14.55 -11.83
N GLY A 236 13.54 13.71 -11.07
CA GLY A 236 13.71 12.30 -11.39
C GLY A 236 12.42 11.47 -11.35
N GLU A 237 11.46 11.80 -10.48
CA GLU A 237 10.13 11.16 -10.51
C GLU A 237 9.34 11.60 -11.75
N ALA A 238 9.41 12.88 -12.13
CA ALA A 238 8.79 13.35 -13.37
C ALA A 238 9.38 12.66 -14.61
N PHE A 239 10.69 12.45 -14.63
CA PHE A 239 11.36 11.67 -15.68
C PHE A 239 10.88 10.22 -15.69
N ARG A 240 10.84 9.57 -14.52
CA ARG A 240 10.32 8.22 -14.35
C ARG A 240 8.90 8.08 -14.91
N GLU A 241 8.00 8.99 -14.55
CA GLU A 241 6.61 8.97 -15.01
C GLU A 241 6.52 9.13 -16.52
N LYS A 242 7.22 10.13 -17.09
CA LYS A 242 7.22 10.35 -18.54
C LYS A 242 7.75 9.16 -19.32
N PHE A 243 8.80 8.49 -18.85
CA PHE A 243 9.42 7.34 -19.49
C PHE A 243 8.82 5.99 -19.08
N ASN A 244 7.76 5.98 -18.25
CA ASN A 244 7.13 4.77 -17.70
C ASN A 244 8.15 3.79 -17.06
N LEU A 245 9.09 4.37 -16.31
CA LEU A 245 10.11 3.64 -15.58
C LEU A 245 9.56 3.10 -14.26
N ASN A 246 10.11 1.98 -13.79
CA ASN A 246 9.64 1.35 -12.56
C ASN A 246 9.91 2.21 -11.32
N SER A 247 11.00 2.98 -11.31
CA SER A 247 11.42 3.85 -10.22
C SER A 247 12.25 5.02 -10.76
N SER A 248 12.51 6.03 -9.92
CA SER A 248 13.49 7.09 -10.22
C SER A 248 14.93 6.67 -9.87
N CYS A 249 15.16 5.43 -9.42
CA CYS A 249 16.49 4.86 -9.25
C CYS A 249 16.91 4.19 -10.57
N PHE A 250 17.48 4.98 -11.49
CA PHE A 250 17.90 4.49 -12.80
C PHE A 250 19.28 4.99 -13.22
N THR A 251 19.89 4.28 -14.17
CA THR A 251 21.06 4.72 -14.95
C THR A 251 20.69 4.81 -16.42
N ILE A 252 21.41 5.63 -17.17
CA ILE A 252 21.31 5.73 -18.62
C ILE A 252 22.69 5.44 -19.19
N GLU A 253 22.76 4.47 -20.10
CA GLU A 253 24.00 3.97 -20.67
C GLU A 253 23.90 3.98 -22.19
N GLU A 254 24.97 4.39 -22.86
CA GLU A 254 25.10 4.30 -24.31
C GLU A 254 25.72 2.95 -24.67
N CYS A 255 25.03 2.21 -25.53
CA CYS A 255 25.54 1.06 -26.27
C CYS A 255 25.77 1.51 -27.73
N GLU A 256 26.43 0.70 -28.56
CA GLU A 256 26.86 1.08 -29.93
C GLU A 256 25.86 1.99 -30.67
N ASP A 257 24.62 1.51 -30.87
CA ASP A 257 23.54 2.26 -31.53
C ASP A 257 22.28 2.47 -30.67
N SER A 258 22.38 2.26 -29.37
CA SER A 258 21.21 2.34 -28.48
C SER A 258 21.49 3.02 -27.15
N ILE A 259 20.42 3.52 -26.54
CA ILE A 259 20.40 4.04 -25.17
C ILE A 259 19.64 3.04 -24.31
N ARG A 260 20.32 2.54 -23.29
CA ARG A 260 19.77 1.61 -22.30
C ARG A 260 19.48 2.36 -21.01
N ILE A 261 18.24 2.30 -20.55
CA ILE A 261 17.83 2.79 -19.23
C ILE A 261 17.65 1.57 -18.32
N VAL A 262 18.46 1.48 -17.26
CA VAL A 262 18.37 0.41 -16.25
C VAL A 262 17.75 0.99 -15.00
N THR A 263 16.59 0.48 -14.60
CA THR A 263 15.87 0.88 -13.38
C THR A 263 16.01 -0.19 -12.31
N LYS A 264 16.19 0.23 -11.05
CA LYS A 264 16.22 -0.63 -9.87
C LYS A 264 15.00 -0.39 -8.99
N GLY A 265 14.38 -1.46 -8.49
CA GLY A 265 13.16 -1.40 -7.72
C GLY A 265 11.91 -1.07 -8.55
N LEU A 266 10.78 -1.01 -7.87
CA LEU A 266 9.44 -0.75 -8.38
C LEU A 266 8.67 0.09 -7.35
N GLY A 267 8.50 1.37 -7.65
CA GLY A 267 7.84 2.35 -6.79
C GLY A 267 8.75 3.51 -6.37
N HIS A 268 8.18 4.41 -5.57
CA HIS A 268 8.84 5.66 -5.15
C HIS A 268 9.89 5.46 -4.04
N GLY A 269 10.01 4.26 -3.45
CA GLY A 269 11.05 3.93 -2.47
C GLY A 269 10.81 4.42 -1.04
N ALA A 270 9.65 4.99 -0.72
CA ALA A 270 9.34 5.54 0.59
C ALA A 270 8.55 4.55 1.45
N GLY A 271 8.83 4.53 2.76
CA GLY A 271 8.11 3.71 3.74
C GLY A 271 8.28 2.21 3.50
N VAL A 272 7.19 1.44 3.54
CA VAL A 272 7.27 -0.04 3.50
C VAL A 272 7.61 -0.55 2.09
N SER A 273 8.71 -1.30 1.96
CA SER A 273 8.92 -2.20 0.81
C SER A 273 8.12 -3.48 1.03
N GLN A 274 7.15 -3.75 0.17
CA GLN A 274 6.28 -4.93 0.28
C GLN A 274 7.07 -6.23 0.13
N PHE A 275 8.05 -6.28 -0.77
CA PHE A 275 8.86 -7.48 -0.96
C PHE A 275 9.71 -7.79 0.28
N THR A 276 10.37 -6.78 0.86
CA THR A 276 11.10 -6.95 2.12
C THR A 276 10.16 -7.25 3.29
N ALA A 277 8.99 -6.60 3.38
CA ALA A 277 7.97 -6.93 4.39
C ALA A 277 7.56 -8.41 4.32
N ASN A 278 7.35 -8.94 3.12
CA ASN A 278 7.08 -10.35 2.89
C ASN A 278 8.25 -11.23 3.34
N SER A 279 9.50 -10.85 3.04
CA SER A 279 10.67 -11.58 3.52
C SER A 279 10.81 -11.55 5.05
N LEU A 280 10.46 -10.45 5.71
CA LEU A 280 10.45 -10.35 7.17
C LEU A 280 9.35 -11.22 7.79
N ALA A 281 8.16 -11.25 7.18
CA ALA A 281 7.07 -12.14 7.57
C ALA A 281 7.48 -13.62 7.46
N LYS A 282 8.16 -14.02 6.37
CA LYS A 282 8.72 -15.38 6.21
C LYS A 282 9.73 -15.75 7.30
N LYS A 283 10.36 -14.76 7.94
CA LYS A 283 11.27 -14.95 9.08
C LYS A 283 10.55 -14.88 10.43
N GLY A 284 9.23 -14.95 10.45
CA GLY A 284 8.41 -14.94 11.66
C GLY A 284 8.16 -13.57 12.27
N ARG A 285 8.49 -12.46 11.58
CA ARG A 285 8.14 -11.13 12.08
C ARG A 285 6.64 -10.87 11.92
N ASN A 286 6.02 -10.37 12.98
CA ASN A 286 4.63 -9.93 12.92
C ASN A 286 4.47 -8.54 12.28
N TYR A 287 3.25 -8.17 11.92
CA TYR A 287 2.96 -6.92 11.22
C TYR A 287 3.40 -5.67 12.01
N VAL A 288 3.33 -5.68 13.35
CA VAL A 288 3.79 -4.57 14.20
C VAL A 288 5.30 -4.38 14.07
N GLN A 289 6.06 -5.49 14.11
CA GLN A 289 7.51 -5.47 13.93
C GLN A 289 7.90 -5.04 12.51
N ILE A 290 7.13 -5.45 11.49
CA ILE A 290 7.32 -5.02 10.10
C ILE A 290 7.10 -3.51 9.97
N LEU A 291 5.99 -2.98 10.48
CA LEU A 291 5.69 -1.55 10.39
C LEU A 291 6.73 -0.69 11.14
N LYS A 292 7.15 -1.11 12.34
CA LYS A 292 8.21 -0.41 13.11
C LYS A 292 9.61 -0.54 12.49
N TYR A 293 9.82 -1.54 11.62
CA TYR A 293 11.04 -1.65 10.84
C TYR A 293 11.15 -0.50 9.83
N PHE A 294 10.05 -0.14 9.17
CA PHE A 294 10.03 0.86 8.10
C PHE A 294 9.68 2.28 8.55
N TYR A 295 8.82 2.44 9.55
CA TYR A 295 8.42 3.74 10.07
C TYR A 295 9.04 4.00 11.43
N ASN A 296 9.52 5.23 11.65
CA ASN A 296 10.11 5.66 12.91
C ASN A 296 9.08 6.33 13.83
N ASN A 297 9.26 6.21 15.15
CA ASN A 297 8.45 6.91 16.15
C ASN A 297 6.93 6.75 15.94
N ILE A 298 6.49 5.55 15.51
CA ILE A 298 5.08 5.25 15.30
C ILE A 298 4.45 4.53 16.49
N ARG A 299 3.16 4.78 16.69
CA ARG A 299 2.27 4.02 17.56
C ARG A 299 1.18 3.36 16.72
N ILE A 300 0.93 2.08 16.96
CA ILE A 300 -0.18 1.34 16.35
C ILE A 300 -1.23 1.13 17.42
N SER A 301 -2.45 1.58 17.16
CA SER A 301 -3.59 1.40 18.07
C SER A 301 -4.88 1.41 17.28
N PRO A 302 -6.01 0.99 17.90
CA PRO A 302 -7.32 1.25 17.36
C PRO A 302 -7.50 2.74 17.03
N TYR A 303 -8.21 3.03 15.94
CA TYR A 303 -8.58 4.37 15.56
C TYR A 303 -9.51 4.97 16.61
N SER A 304 -9.18 6.18 17.06
CA SER A 304 -10.02 7.02 17.90
C SER A 304 -10.23 8.35 17.17
N SER A 305 -11.48 8.68 16.87
CA SER A 305 -11.84 9.95 16.23
C SER A 305 -11.62 11.08 17.22
N LYS A 306 -10.98 12.17 16.80
CA LYS A 306 -10.71 13.37 17.64
C LYS A 306 -11.96 14.11 18.16
N ASN A 307 -13.16 13.65 17.82
CA ASN A 307 -14.44 14.27 18.23
C ASN A 307 -15.09 13.54 19.41
N GLU A 308 -14.29 12.97 20.32
CA GLU A 308 -14.74 12.47 21.63
C GLU A 308 -14.10 13.28 22.76
#